data_AF-A0A9D5C870-F1
#
_entry.id   AF-A0A9D5C870-F1
#
_cell.length_a   1.000
_cell.length_b   1.000
_cell.length_c   1.000
_cell.angle_alpha   90.00
_cell.angle_beta   90.00
_cell.angle_gamma   90.00
#
_symmetry.space_group_name_H-M   'P 1'
#
loop_
_entity.id
_entity.type
_entity.pdbx_description
1 polymer ?
#
loop_
_entity_poly.entity_id
_entity_poly.type
_entity_poly.pdbx_seq_one_letter_code
_entity_poly.pdbx_strand_id
1 'polypeptide(L)'
;MGAGVSSMMGMTGEDGGQRTGLGDLPEGCVAEVLALLDVPEICRLGKLSRVFRGAAAADLVWEKKLPGNYQYLMERVWGETDSREDLSKREIYATLSRPNRFDGGAKEIWLEKYSGSICLLISSRAFSITGIDDRRYWNYIPTEESRFQTVAYLQQIWWFEVGGEIEFCFPKGTYSLFFRVHLGRVSKRLGHDPLAPNTSMDGIRSR
;
A
#
# COMPACT_ATOMS: atom_id res chain seq x y z
N MET A 1 53.19 -42.47 4.53
CA MET A 1 53.49 -43.12 3.23
C MET A 1 52.55 -44.30 3.06
N GLY A 2 51.85 -44.41 1.94
CA GLY A 2 51.05 -45.60 1.58
C GLY A 2 49.68 -45.29 0.99
N ALA A 3 49.59 -45.46 -0.34
CA ALA A 3 48.49 -45.88 -1.22
C ALA A 3 47.03 -45.45 -0.91
N GLY A 4 46.20 -45.10 -1.89
CA GLY A 4 46.31 -45.39 -3.31
C GLY A 4 45.22 -44.71 -4.12
N VAL A 5 45.53 -44.61 -5.40
CA VAL A 5 44.64 -44.19 -6.47
C VAL A 5 43.52 -45.21 -6.69
N SER A 6 42.30 -44.71 -6.90
CA SER A 6 41.35 -45.37 -7.80
C SER A 6 40.54 -44.32 -8.54
N SER A 7 40.81 -44.29 -9.83
CA SER A 7 40.01 -43.63 -10.86
C SER A 7 38.67 -44.34 -10.99
N MET A 8 37.58 -43.57 -11.10
CA MET A 8 36.42 -44.01 -11.85
C MET A 8 35.97 -42.87 -12.76
N MET A 9 36.70 -42.76 -13.87
CA MET A 9 36.31 -42.02 -15.06
C MET A 9 35.14 -42.79 -15.71
N GLY A 10 33.92 -42.37 -15.40
CA GLY A 10 32.73 -42.77 -16.14
C GLY A 10 32.52 -41.80 -17.30
N MET A 11 33.03 -42.13 -18.47
CA MET A 11 32.62 -41.52 -19.74
C MET A 11 31.31 -42.19 -20.18
N THR A 12 30.21 -41.44 -20.23
CA THR A 12 29.07 -41.76 -21.09
C THR A 12 28.31 -40.50 -21.46
N GLY A 13 28.20 -40.25 -22.77
CA GLY A 13 27.01 -39.64 -23.37
C GLY A 13 27.06 -38.13 -23.52
N GLU A 14 27.24 -37.70 -24.76
CA GLU A 14 26.72 -36.43 -25.26
C GLU A 14 25.25 -36.28 -24.87
N ASP A 15 24.96 -35.27 -24.04
CA ASP A 15 23.79 -34.43 -24.21
C ASP A 15 24.28 -32.99 -24.12
N GLY A 16 24.73 -32.46 -25.26
CA GLY A 16 25.14 -31.08 -25.44
C GLY A 16 23.97 -30.10 -25.38
N GLY A 17 22.93 -30.41 -24.60
CA GLY A 17 21.93 -29.44 -24.21
C GLY A 17 22.57 -28.48 -23.22
N GLN A 18 23.02 -27.32 -23.70
CA GLN A 18 23.23 -26.16 -22.85
C GLN A 18 21.99 -26.03 -21.96
N ARG A 19 22.14 -26.31 -20.66
CA ARG A 19 21.03 -26.22 -19.71
C ARG A 19 20.68 -24.74 -19.60
N THR A 20 19.76 -24.29 -20.43
CA THR A 20 19.25 -22.92 -20.39
C THR A 20 18.61 -22.70 -19.04
N GLY A 21 19.21 -21.84 -18.23
CA GLY A 21 18.71 -21.46 -16.93
C GLY A 21 17.81 -20.23 -17.03
N LEU A 22 17.03 -19.96 -15.99
CA LEU A 22 16.25 -18.73 -15.88
C LEU A 22 17.12 -17.45 -15.90
N GLY A 23 18.44 -17.58 -15.70
CA GLY A 23 19.41 -16.49 -15.83
C GLY A 23 19.79 -16.12 -17.26
N ASP A 24 19.40 -16.94 -18.25
CA ASP A 24 19.73 -16.71 -19.66
C ASP A 24 18.63 -15.93 -20.41
N LEU A 25 17.49 -15.67 -19.75
CA LEU A 25 16.43 -14.84 -20.33
C LEU A 25 16.83 -13.34 -20.36
N PRO A 26 16.51 -12.61 -21.44
CA PRO A 26 16.62 -11.16 -21.47
C PRO A 26 15.77 -10.50 -20.37
N GLU A 27 16.31 -9.47 -19.73
CA GLU A 27 15.65 -8.75 -18.64
C GLU A 27 14.26 -8.23 -19.04
N GLY A 28 14.11 -7.72 -20.27
CA GLY A 28 12.82 -7.23 -20.78
C GLY A 28 11.74 -8.32 -20.85
N CYS A 29 12.10 -9.55 -21.24
CA CYS A 29 11.17 -10.67 -21.27
C CYS A 29 10.71 -11.04 -19.85
N VAL A 30 11.64 -11.03 -18.89
CA VAL A 30 11.32 -11.29 -17.48
C VAL A 30 10.44 -10.16 -16.92
N ALA A 31 10.72 -8.91 -17.26
CA ALA A 31 9.94 -7.75 -16.82
C ALA A 31 8.47 -7.85 -17.29
N GLU A 32 8.22 -8.24 -18.54
CA GLU A 32 6.85 -8.43 -19.04
C GLU A 32 6.08 -9.49 -18.26
N VAL A 33 6.73 -10.62 -17.92
CA VAL A 33 6.13 -11.67 -17.08
C VAL A 33 5.86 -11.14 -15.67
N LEU A 34 6.84 -10.47 -15.05
CA LEU A 34 6.71 -9.89 -13.72
C LEU A 34 5.58 -8.85 -13.66
N ALA A 35 5.35 -8.09 -14.72
CA ALA A 35 4.29 -7.08 -14.76
C ALA A 35 2.88 -7.67 -14.63
N LEU A 36 2.70 -8.96 -14.93
CA LEU A 36 1.44 -9.70 -14.76
C LEU A 36 1.22 -10.23 -13.34
N LEU A 37 2.25 -10.23 -12.49
CA LEU A 37 2.22 -10.82 -11.15
C LEU A 37 1.89 -9.79 -10.06
N ASP A 38 1.48 -10.24 -8.89
CA ASP A 38 1.23 -9.32 -7.78
C ASP A 38 2.53 -8.77 -7.20
N VAL A 39 2.48 -7.58 -6.61
CA VAL A 39 3.68 -6.89 -6.06
C VAL A 39 4.49 -7.74 -5.08
N PRO A 40 3.90 -8.53 -4.15
CA PRO A 40 4.67 -9.43 -3.31
C PRO A 40 5.43 -10.50 -4.08
N GLU A 41 4.86 -11.00 -5.18
CA GLU A 41 5.48 -12.02 -6.03
C GLU A 41 6.66 -11.44 -6.79
N ILE A 42 6.49 -10.25 -7.36
CA ILE A 42 7.58 -9.47 -7.98
C ILE A 42 8.74 -9.31 -6.99
N CYS A 43 8.44 -8.93 -5.74
CA CYS A 43 9.45 -8.74 -4.70
C CYS A 43 10.13 -10.05 -4.28
N ARG A 44 9.43 -11.20 -4.32
CA ARG A 44 10.02 -12.51 -4.03
C ARG A 44 10.92 -12.96 -5.18
N LEU A 45 10.45 -12.86 -6.41
CA LEU A 45 11.19 -13.27 -7.61
C LEU A 45 12.45 -12.43 -7.82
N GLY A 46 12.39 -11.12 -7.54
CA GLY A 46 13.55 -10.22 -7.57
C GLY A 46 14.71 -10.63 -6.64
N LYS A 47 14.47 -11.54 -5.68
CA LYS A 47 15.53 -12.06 -4.79
C LYS A 47 16.24 -13.29 -5.36
N LEU A 48 15.70 -13.93 -6.40
CA LEU A 48 16.18 -15.23 -6.89
C LEU A 48 17.43 -15.11 -7.77
N SER A 49 17.53 -14.08 -8.62
CA SER A 49 18.68 -13.89 -9.51
C SER A 49 18.94 -12.41 -9.79
N ARG A 50 20.11 -12.11 -10.36
CA ARG A 50 20.45 -10.74 -10.81
C ARG A 50 19.51 -10.26 -11.92
N VAL A 51 19.14 -11.14 -12.85
CA VAL A 51 18.20 -10.83 -13.94
C VAL A 51 16.82 -10.53 -13.39
N PHE A 52 16.29 -11.36 -12.49
CA PHE A 52 15.01 -11.07 -11.84
C PHE A 52 15.07 -9.80 -10.99
N ARG A 53 16.21 -9.50 -10.36
CA ARG A 53 16.39 -8.27 -9.59
C ARG A 53 16.32 -7.02 -10.47
N GLY A 54 17.01 -7.03 -11.62
CA GLY A 54 16.94 -5.96 -12.61
C GLY A 54 15.51 -5.80 -13.13
N ALA A 55 14.93 -6.90 -13.62
CA ALA A 55 13.58 -6.92 -14.15
C ALA A 55 12.53 -6.42 -13.14
N ALA A 56 12.64 -6.82 -11.86
CA ALA A 56 11.74 -6.37 -10.80
C ALA A 56 11.94 -4.89 -10.42
N ALA A 57 13.09 -4.29 -10.76
CA ALA A 57 13.34 -2.87 -10.57
C ALA A 57 12.95 -2.02 -11.79
N ALA A 58 12.72 -2.62 -12.95
CA ALA A 58 12.43 -1.92 -14.18
C ALA A 58 11.08 -1.18 -14.14
N ASP A 59 11.07 0.06 -14.64
CA ASP A 59 9.88 0.92 -14.64
C ASP A 59 8.70 0.34 -15.42
N LEU A 60 8.97 -0.47 -16.45
CA LEU A 60 7.96 -1.19 -17.23
C LEU A 60 7.03 -2.04 -16.34
N VAL A 61 7.59 -2.67 -15.29
CA VAL A 61 6.82 -3.47 -14.33
C VAL A 61 5.90 -2.57 -13.51
N TRP A 62 6.46 -1.49 -12.96
CA TRP A 62 5.74 -0.61 -12.02
C TRP A 62 4.76 0.32 -12.72
N GLU A 63 4.95 0.62 -14.00
CA GLU A 63 3.99 1.33 -14.83
C GLU A 63 2.64 0.61 -14.89
N LYS A 64 2.63 -0.73 -15.01
CA LYS A 64 1.39 -1.51 -14.98
C LYS A 64 0.77 -1.63 -13.59
N LYS A 65 1.52 -1.33 -12.52
CA LYS A 65 1.06 -1.41 -11.12
C LYS A 65 0.60 -0.07 -10.56
N LEU A 66 1.07 1.03 -11.12
CA LEU A 66 0.64 2.37 -10.72
C LEU A 66 -0.77 2.65 -11.28
N PRO A 67 -1.63 3.34 -10.50
CA PRO A 67 -2.91 3.77 -11.02
C PRO A 67 -2.70 4.89 -12.05
N GLY A 68 -3.57 4.99 -13.07
CA GLY A 68 -3.40 5.96 -14.15
C GLY A 68 -3.39 7.43 -13.72
N ASN A 69 -3.90 7.75 -12.53
CA ASN A 69 -3.89 9.09 -11.93
C ASN A 69 -2.70 9.31 -10.96
N TYR A 70 -1.66 8.47 -10.98
CA TYR A 70 -0.55 8.58 -10.01
C TYR A 70 0.09 9.97 -10.01
N GLN A 71 0.19 10.66 -11.15
CA GLN A 71 0.73 12.02 -11.23
C GLN A 71 -0.03 13.02 -10.33
N TYR A 72 -1.37 12.94 -10.35
CA TYR A 72 -2.24 13.72 -9.47
C TYR A 72 -2.03 13.35 -7.99
N LEU A 73 -1.83 12.06 -7.68
CA LEU A 73 -1.51 11.62 -6.31
C LEU A 73 -0.19 12.22 -5.83
N MET A 74 0.82 12.27 -6.70
CA MET A 74 2.13 12.78 -6.34
C MET A 74 2.10 14.29 -6.11
N GLU A 75 1.32 15.02 -6.89
CA GLU A 75 1.08 16.45 -6.65
C GLU A 75 0.37 16.70 -5.30
N ARG A 76 -0.65 15.91 -4.99
CA ARG A 76 -1.37 16.00 -3.70
C ARG A 76 -0.49 15.68 -2.50
N VAL A 77 0.45 14.75 -2.63
CA VAL A 77 1.29 14.26 -1.52
C VAL A 77 2.53 15.13 -1.30
N TRP A 78 3.20 15.59 -2.36
CA TRP A 78 4.45 16.35 -2.25
C TRP A 78 4.31 17.85 -2.52
N GLY A 79 3.14 18.30 -2.96
CA GLY A 79 2.93 19.69 -3.38
C GLY A 79 3.81 20.08 -4.58
N GLU A 80 4.02 21.37 -4.77
CA GLU A 80 4.90 21.96 -5.80
C GLU A 80 6.40 21.89 -5.43
N THR A 81 6.81 20.96 -4.57
CA THR A 81 8.23 20.90 -4.16
C THR A 81 9.06 20.24 -5.24
N ASP A 82 10.14 20.91 -5.66
CA ASP A 82 11.11 20.63 -6.75
C ASP A 82 11.75 19.22 -6.81
N SER A 83 11.34 18.23 -6.00
CA SER A 83 11.91 16.89 -5.99
C SER A 83 11.22 15.91 -6.96
N ARG A 84 10.67 16.42 -8.08
CA ARG A 84 9.88 15.63 -9.05
C ARG A 84 10.75 14.86 -10.05
N GLU A 85 12.04 15.18 -10.18
CA GLU A 85 12.74 14.89 -11.44
C GLU A 85 13.45 13.53 -11.53
N ASP A 86 13.65 12.76 -10.44
CA ASP A 86 14.49 11.55 -10.50
C ASP A 86 13.91 10.27 -9.86
N LEU A 87 12.62 10.23 -9.50
CA LEU A 87 12.06 9.01 -8.88
C LEU A 87 11.66 7.96 -9.93
N SER A 88 12.17 6.74 -9.76
CA SER A 88 11.69 5.59 -10.51
C SER A 88 10.20 5.31 -10.21
N LYS A 89 9.49 4.68 -11.16
CA LYS A 89 8.09 4.29 -10.97
C LYS A 89 7.93 3.34 -9.78
N ARG A 90 8.97 2.55 -9.50
CA ARG A 90 9.08 1.73 -8.31
C ARG A 90 9.06 2.54 -7.01
N GLU A 91 9.86 3.60 -6.94
CA GLU A 91 9.95 4.46 -5.74
C GLU A 91 8.66 5.26 -5.53
N ILE A 92 8.05 5.72 -6.62
CA ILE A 92 6.72 6.33 -6.61
C ILE A 92 5.71 5.34 -6.00
N TYR A 93 5.65 4.11 -6.50
CA TYR A 93 4.75 3.09 -5.96
C TYR A 93 5.03 2.81 -4.47
N ALA A 94 6.30 2.68 -4.09
CA ALA A 94 6.71 2.42 -2.72
C ALA A 94 6.32 3.55 -1.77
N THR A 95 6.39 4.81 -2.24
CA THR A 95 5.98 5.98 -1.44
C THR A 95 4.46 6.08 -1.35
N LEU A 96 3.75 5.92 -2.46
CA LEU A 96 2.30 5.90 -2.50
C LEU A 96 1.70 4.74 -1.70
N SER A 97 2.42 3.63 -1.53
CA SER A 97 2.02 2.49 -0.69
C SER A 97 2.11 2.77 0.81
N ARG A 98 2.78 3.86 1.21
CA ARG A 98 2.78 4.33 2.60
C ARG A 98 1.57 5.25 2.83
N PRO A 99 1.09 5.37 4.07
CA PRO A 99 0.06 6.35 4.37
C PRO A 99 0.60 7.78 4.16
N ASN A 100 -0.03 8.53 3.24
CA ASN A 100 0.34 9.89 2.91
C ASN A 100 -0.78 10.85 3.31
N ARG A 101 -0.49 11.74 4.26
CA ARG A 101 -1.44 12.73 4.75
C ARG A 101 -1.46 13.95 3.84
N PHE A 102 -2.66 14.47 3.58
CA PHE A 102 -2.86 15.71 2.84
C PHE A 102 -4.03 16.50 3.46
N ASP A 103 -4.33 17.68 2.93
CA ASP A 103 -5.46 18.52 3.38
C ASP A 103 -5.40 18.81 4.90
N GLY A 104 -4.31 19.45 5.34
CA GLY A 104 -4.07 19.75 6.75
C GLY A 104 -3.90 18.51 7.65
N GLY A 105 -3.75 17.33 7.06
CA GLY A 105 -3.64 16.06 7.78
C GLY A 105 -4.98 15.45 8.18
N ALA A 106 -6.10 16.00 7.68
CA ALA A 106 -7.44 15.45 7.92
C ALA A 106 -7.78 14.32 6.94
N LYS A 107 -7.03 14.17 5.85
CA LYS A 107 -7.21 13.11 4.86
C LYS A 107 -5.89 12.35 4.68
N GLU A 108 -5.98 11.06 4.38
CA GLU A 108 -4.82 10.20 4.21
C GLU A 108 -5.05 9.20 3.09
N ILE A 109 -4.10 9.11 2.16
CA ILE A 109 -4.18 8.28 0.97
C ILE A 109 -3.03 7.28 0.90
N TRP A 110 -3.30 6.08 0.40
CA TRP A 110 -2.28 5.09 0.10
C TRP A 110 -2.73 4.11 -0.98
N LEU A 111 -1.79 3.42 -1.59
CA LEU A 111 -2.05 2.26 -2.42
C LEU A 111 -2.09 0.99 -1.57
N GLU A 112 -3.08 0.15 -1.80
CA GLU A 112 -3.05 -1.20 -1.28
C GLU A 112 -1.91 -1.98 -1.96
N LYS A 113 -1.01 -2.52 -1.13
CA LYS A 113 0.23 -3.18 -1.58
C LYS A 113 0.03 -4.39 -2.49
N TYR A 114 -1.14 -5.02 -2.45
CA TYR A 114 -1.41 -6.23 -3.22
C TYR A 114 -2.07 -5.90 -4.56
N SER A 115 -3.19 -5.18 -4.51
CA SER A 115 -4.01 -4.84 -5.67
C SER A 115 -3.52 -3.61 -6.44
N GLY A 116 -2.73 -2.73 -5.80
CA GLY A 116 -2.43 -1.39 -6.35
C GLY A 116 -3.62 -0.44 -6.30
N SER A 117 -4.73 -0.85 -5.68
CA SER A 117 -5.95 -0.06 -5.54
C SER A 117 -5.74 1.13 -4.63
N ILE A 118 -6.38 2.26 -4.95
CA ILE A 118 -6.33 3.47 -4.15
C ILE A 118 -7.26 3.32 -2.93
N CYS A 119 -6.71 3.66 -1.77
CA CYS A 119 -7.41 3.75 -0.50
C CYS A 119 -7.33 5.18 0.03
N LEU A 120 -8.48 5.75 0.40
CA LEU A 120 -8.59 7.09 1.00
C LEU A 120 -9.28 7.00 2.35
N LEU A 121 -8.65 7.54 3.39
CA LEU A 121 -9.18 7.66 4.74
C LEU A 121 -9.42 9.15 5.06
N ILE A 122 -10.56 9.46 5.68
CA ILE A 122 -10.96 10.83 6.01
C ILE A 122 -11.32 10.91 7.49
N SER A 123 -10.75 11.89 8.17
CA SER A 123 -11.01 12.20 9.58
C SER A 123 -12.35 12.86 9.78
N SER A 124 -12.97 12.65 10.95
CA SER A 124 -14.09 13.46 11.45
C SER A 124 -13.85 14.98 11.36
N ARG A 125 -12.59 15.44 11.40
CA ARG A 125 -12.23 16.86 11.28
C ARG A 125 -12.46 17.44 9.88
N ALA A 126 -12.53 16.60 8.85
CA ALA A 126 -12.81 17.04 7.48
C ALA A 126 -14.31 17.08 7.17
N PHE A 127 -15.16 16.72 8.14
CA PHE A 127 -16.62 16.72 7.99
C PHE A 127 -17.25 17.85 8.80
N SER A 128 -18.33 18.40 8.27
CA SER A 128 -19.27 19.22 9.03
C SER A 128 -20.22 18.30 9.78
N ILE A 129 -20.19 18.36 11.11
CA ILE A 129 -21.00 17.51 11.98
C ILE A 129 -21.88 18.41 12.84
N THR A 130 -23.17 18.09 12.96
CA THR A 130 -24.13 18.88 13.74
C THR A 130 -23.66 19.12 15.17
N GLY A 131 -23.43 20.38 15.52
CA GLY A 131 -23.08 20.81 16.86
C GLY A 131 -21.70 20.34 17.34
N ILE A 132 -20.78 19.97 16.43
CA ILE A 132 -19.45 19.42 16.77
C ILE A 132 -18.61 20.31 17.72
N ASP A 133 -18.87 21.62 17.69
CA ASP A 133 -18.21 22.59 18.57
C ASP A 133 -18.80 22.65 19.98
N ASP A 134 -20.00 22.10 20.18
CA ASP A 134 -20.65 22.05 21.49
C ASP A 134 -20.09 20.89 22.33
N ARG A 135 -19.22 21.26 23.27
CA ARG A 135 -18.59 20.34 24.24
C ARG A 135 -19.57 19.60 25.14
N ARG A 136 -20.84 20.05 25.22
CA ARG A 136 -21.89 19.32 25.94
C ARG A 136 -22.23 18.01 25.24
N TYR A 137 -22.12 17.96 23.92
CA TYR A 137 -22.49 16.81 23.11
C TYR A 137 -21.27 16.07 22.57
N TRP A 138 -20.22 16.80 22.17
CA TRP A 138 -19.05 16.23 21.50
C TRP A 138 -17.76 16.45 22.29
N ASN A 139 -16.90 15.44 22.31
CA ASN A 139 -15.54 15.57 22.81
C ASN A 139 -14.56 15.01 21.79
N TYR A 140 -13.36 15.58 21.72
CA TYR A 140 -12.26 14.97 20.99
C TYR A 140 -11.42 14.14 21.95
N ILE A 141 -11.39 12.82 21.73
CA ILE A 141 -10.67 11.90 22.60
C ILE A 141 -9.43 11.39 21.85
N PRO A 142 -8.23 11.46 22.46
CA PRO A 142 -7.05 10.80 21.93
C PRO A 142 -7.27 9.28 21.89
N THR A 143 -6.94 8.65 20.76
CA THR A 143 -7.04 7.18 20.62
C THR A 143 -5.93 6.65 19.74
N GLU A 144 -5.40 5.49 20.10
CA GLU A 144 -4.45 4.74 19.29
C GLU A 144 -5.16 3.91 18.20
N GLU A 145 -6.48 3.73 18.31
CA GLU A 145 -7.26 2.95 17.34
C GLU A 145 -7.48 3.70 16.01
N SER A 146 -7.33 5.03 16.01
CA SER A 146 -7.49 5.88 14.83
C SER A 146 -6.14 6.31 14.28
N ARG A 147 -6.00 6.29 12.95
CA ARG A 147 -4.78 6.79 12.29
C ARG A 147 -4.58 8.30 12.47
N PHE A 148 -5.62 9.04 12.85
CA PHE A 148 -5.54 10.49 13.11
C PHE A 148 -5.29 10.83 14.58
N GLN A 149 -5.03 9.83 15.43
CA GLN A 149 -4.74 9.96 16.87
C GLN A 149 -5.84 10.63 17.71
N THR A 150 -6.92 11.11 17.10
CA THR A 150 -8.04 11.77 17.75
C THR A 150 -9.33 11.40 17.03
N VAL A 151 -10.37 11.11 17.81
CA VAL A 151 -11.72 10.83 17.28
C VAL A 151 -12.74 11.77 17.92
N ALA A 152 -13.75 12.15 17.13
CA ALA A 152 -14.94 12.82 17.65
C ALA A 152 -15.81 11.78 18.39
N TYR A 153 -16.02 12.03 19.67
CA TYR A 153 -16.81 11.18 20.57
C TYR A 153 -18.12 11.88 20.91
N LEU A 154 -19.22 11.23 20.59
CA LEU A 154 -20.57 11.69 20.90
C LEU A 154 -21.00 11.19 22.28
N GLN A 155 -21.33 12.10 23.19
CA GLN A 155 -21.87 11.77 24.50
C GLN A 155 -23.35 11.37 24.41
N GLN A 156 -24.20 12.30 23.95
CA GLN A 156 -25.64 12.10 23.86
C GLN A 156 -26.27 13.15 22.95
N ILE A 157 -26.96 12.75 21.89
CA ILE A 157 -27.80 13.62 21.04
C ILE A 157 -28.91 12.76 20.42
N TRP A 158 -30.06 13.35 20.08
CA TRP A 158 -31.20 12.61 19.52
C TRP A 158 -31.11 12.41 18.00
N TRP A 159 -30.28 13.20 17.31
CA TRP A 159 -29.88 13.04 15.91
C TRP A 159 -28.65 13.90 15.67
N PHE A 160 -27.90 13.57 14.62
CA PHE A 160 -26.90 14.45 14.04
C PHE A 160 -26.80 14.13 12.55
N GLU A 161 -26.33 15.11 11.79
CA GLU A 161 -26.01 14.98 10.38
C GLU A 161 -24.50 15.12 10.19
N VAL A 162 -23.96 14.40 9.22
CA VAL A 162 -22.56 14.49 8.80
C VAL A 162 -22.55 14.87 7.32
N GLY A 163 -22.09 16.08 7.03
CA GLY A 163 -21.86 16.57 5.69
C GLY A 163 -20.37 16.64 5.38
N GLY A 164 -19.98 16.36 4.14
CA GLY A 164 -18.62 16.58 3.69
C GLY A 164 -18.49 16.42 2.19
N GLU A 165 -17.48 17.08 1.65
CA GLU A 165 -17.17 17.07 0.23
C GLU A 165 -15.80 16.44 0.01
N ILE A 166 -15.71 15.60 -1.03
CA ILE A 166 -14.48 14.89 -1.40
C ILE A 166 -14.16 15.26 -2.85
N GLU A 167 -13.32 16.26 -3.02
CA GLU A 167 -12.72 16.58 -4.31
C GLU A 167 -11.50 15.71 -4.55
N PHE A 168 -11.68 14.61 -5.26
CA PHE A 168 -10.61 13.67 -5.55
C PHE A 168 -10.74 13.02 -6.92
N CYS A 169 -9.66 13.04 -7.72
CA CYS A 169 -9.61 12.40 -9.03
C CYS A 169 -9.48 10.87 -8.90
N PHE A 170 -10.58 10.19 -8.61
CA PHE A 170 -10.63 8.73 -8.59
C PHE A 170 -10.50 8.15 -10.02
N PRO A 171 -9.62 7.18 -10.26
CA PRO A 171 -9.59 6.48 -11.54
C PRO A 171 -10.92 5.72 -11.76
N LYS A 172 -11.23 5.39 -13.01
CA LYS A 172 -12.44 4.61 -13.32
C LYS A 172 -12.37 3.26 -12.61
N GLY A 173 -13.38 2.93 -11.82
CA GLY A 173 -13.40 1.68 -11.06
C GLY A 173 -14.62 1.55 -10.17
N THR A 174 -14.69 0.44 -9.44
CA THR A 174 -15.71 0.21 -8.41
C THR A 174 -15.12 0.57 -7.06
N TYR A 175 -15.84 1.40 -6.30
CA TYR A 175 -15.42 1.85 -4.98
C TYR A 175 -16.39 1.35 -3.91
N SER A 176 -15.85 0.99 -2.76
CA SER A 176 -16.60 0.70 -1.54
C SER A 176 -16.34 1.82 -0.55
N LEU A 177 -17.41 2.38 0.01
CA LEU A 177 -17.36 3.44 1.01
C LEU A 177 -17.78 2.86 2.36
N PHE A 178 -16.97 3.09 3.40
CA PHE A 178 -17.24 2.63 4.75
C PHE A 178 -17.27 3.81 5.72
N PHE A 179 -18.26 3.80 6.61
CA PHE A 179 -18.37 4.74 7.72
C PHE A 179 -18.23 3.97 9.02
N ARG A 180 -17.41 4.49 9.93
CA ARG A 180 -17.27 3.93 11.27
C ARG A 180 -17.72 4.96 12.28
N VAL A 181 -18.75 4.58 13.02
CA VAL A 181 -19.31 5.40 14.09
C VAL A 181 -19.14 4.62 15.38
N HIS A 182 -18.40 5.19 16.32
CA HIS A 182 -18.27 4.64 17.66
C HIS A 182 -19.37 5.24 18.55
N LEU A 183 -20.35 4.41 18.92
CA LEU A 183 -21.45 4.78 19.81
C LEU A 183 -21.27 4.05 21.15
N GLY A 184 -21.28 4.79 22.26
CA GLY A 184 -21.22 4.24 23.62
C GLY A 184 -19.84 4.35 24.29
N ARG A 185 -19.75 3.89 25.56
CA ARG A 185 -18.54 4.06 26.39
C ARG A 185 -17.35 3.34 25.78
N VAL A 186 -16.25 4.07 25.58
CA VAL A 186 -14.92 3.50 25.31
C VAL A 186 -14.50 2.70 26.54
N SER A 187 -14.74 1.38 26.52
CA SER A 187 -14.09 0.49 27.47
C SER A 187 -12.59 0.55 27.17
N LYS A 188 -11.81 1.17 28.05
CA LYS A 188 -10.35 1.00 28.04
C LYS A 188 -10.10 -0.51 28.09
N ARG A 189 -9.74 -1.14 26.97
CA ARG A 189 -9.16 -2.48 27.00
C ARG A 189 -7.78 -2.33 27.61
N LEU A 190 -7.73 -2.32 28.94
CA LEU A 190 -6.52 -2.66 29.68
C LEU A 190 -6.27 -4.14 29.41
N GLY A 191 -5.32 -4.44 28.53
CA GLY A 191 -5.00 -5.82 28.21
C GLY A 191 -4.27 -5.92 26.88
N HIS A 192 -2.94 -5.96 26.98
CA HIS A 192 -2.03 -6.35 25.93
C HIS A 192 -2.40 -7.76 25.43
N ASP A 193 -2.75 -7.92 24.16
CA ASP A 193 -2.71 -9.22 23.47
C ASP A 193 -2.22 -9.01 22.03
N PRO A 194 -0.97 -9.40 21.71
CA PRO A 194 -0.44 -9.31 20.37
C PRO A 194 -0.86 -10.58 19.64
N LEU A 195 -1.98 -10.56 18.91
CA LEU A 195 -2.32 -11.49 17.79
C LEU A 195 -3.80 -11.29 17.40
N ALA A 196 -4.10 -10.16 16.76
CA ALA A 196 -5.25 -10.05 15.87
C ALA A 196 -4.88 -9.10 14.73
N PRO A 197 -5.21 -9.41 13.46
CA PRO A 197 -4.97 -8.49 12.37
C PRO A 197 -5.87 -7.26 12.56
N ASN A 198 -5.28 -6.19 13.06
CA ASN A 198 -5.90 -4.88 13.24
C ASN A 198 -6.48 -4.41 11.90
N THR A 199 -7.77 -4.67 11.71
CA THR A 199 -8.51 -4.22 10.53
C THR A 199 -9.06 -2.84 10.84
N SER A 200 -8.19 -1.83 10.72
CA SER A 200 -8.60 -0.43 10.70
C SER A 200 -8.94 -0.09 9.26
N MET A 201 -10.24 0.01 8.95
CA MET A 201 -10.74 0.47 7.67
C MET A 201 -11.86 1.48 7.89
N ASP A 202 -11.46 2.75 7.96
CA ASP A 202 -12.34 3.84 7.57
C ASP A 202 -11.79 4.31 6.22
N GLY A 203 -12.64 4.38 5.20
CA GLY A 203 -12.16 4.87 3.92
C GLY A 203 -12.89 4.34 2.70
N ILE A 204 -12.64 5.03 1.59
CA ILE A 204 -13.03 4.60 0.25
C ILE A 204 -11.94 3.65 -0.24
N ARG A 205 -12.31 2.42 -0.59
CA ARG A 205 -11.41 1.42 -1.18
C ARG A 205 -11.89 1.09 -2.58
N SER A 206 -11.02 1.19 -3.57
CA SER A 206 -11.29 0.56 -4.88
C SER A 206 -11.20 -0.96 -4.76
N ARG A 207 -12.17 -1.66 -5.35
CA ARG A 207 -12.12 -3.13 -5.47
C ARG A 207 -11.15 -3.52 -6.57
#